data_AF-A0A0M3INT0-F1
#
_entry.id   AF-A0A0M3INT0-F1
#
_cell.length_a   1.000
_cell.length_b   1.000
_cell.length_c   1.000
_cell.angle_alpha   90.00
_cell.angle_beta   90.00
_cell.angle_gamma   90.00
#
_symmetry.space_group_name_H-M   'P 1'
#
loop_
_entity.id
_entity.type
_entity.pdbx_description
1 polymer ?
#
loop_
_entity_poly.entity_id
_entity_poly.type
_entity_poly.pdbx_seq_one_letter_code
_entity_poly.pdbx_strand_id
1 'polypeptide(L)'
;LSVIYGYEKKCFGWAEKVLESPSKFIANALTESILAQWDDVKTVCEATVGRTLEEDPSGALSLRMVLALKQLLSDVAPRNEEDREVTECVLIIGNRLLADVAASYPRLASSFLTTHANITLGTGAISSNLEQLSNGLSQLIKESDYLIQIASETFDCLAIVYITPAFRSMYENLVSLLSNFYKMGIEKLSVKDNDILRLINISGQIMSWLESDKKRLKEMLDAYQSRSENSLAAFGSSAIDQEIESFEKKISAKAEGDLSIAKARSELRKLNKRFVARGIELLSRPLVSSMEDALKSIRAERLEKNEQTMVGGDTSMPSFSSTPNEFVTSAGVALLSLAHQLSAYSHDSNMATALAAASKVEYVDDVTSWWVQKCAAAVQDCFIDGVGELKTLPASLARQFSVDYVYLADVFEDLGTAPLPEFDQMRDVFIELGYITKR
;
A
#
# COMPACT_ATOMS: atom_id res chain seq x y z
N LEU A 1 29.50 50.05 11.24
CA LEU A 1 29.44 51.53 11.04
C LEU A 1 28.00 52.02 10.90
N SER A 2 27.13 51.37 10.11
CA SER A 2 25.69 51.68 10.03
C SER A 2 24.94 51.56 11.37
N VAL A 3 25.25 50.53 12.16
CA VAL A 3 24.72 50.31 13.52
C VAL A 3 25.03 51.48 14.47
N ILE A 4 26.27 52.00 14.40
CA ILE A 4 26.73 53.13 15.22
C ILE A 4 26.05 54.43 14.76
N TYR A 5 25.91 54.62 13.45
CA TYR A 5 25.22 55.79 12.86
C TYR A 5 23.71 55.82 13.16
N GLY A 6 23.07 54.66 13.29
CA GLY A 6 21.66 54.54 13.70
C GLY A 6 21.44 54.92 15.17
N TYR A 7 22.38 54.56 16.05
CA TYR A 7 22.33 54.85 17.48
C TYR A 7 22.69 56.31 17.82
N GLU A 8 23.57 56.96 17.03
CA GLU A 8 23.91 58.39 17.18
C GLU A 8 22.68 59.32 17.11
N LYS A 9 21.62 58.92 16.39
CA LYS A 9 20.42 59.75 16.20
C LYS A 9 19.34 59.60 17.28
N LYS A 10 19.43 58.62 18.20
CA LYS A 10 18.31 58.30 19.11
C LYS A 10 18.61 58.15 20.60
N CYS A 11 19.86 58.06 21.08
CA CYS A 11 20.10 57.88 22.52
C CYS A 11 21.36 58.61 23.04
N PHE A 12 21.15 59.62 23.89
CA PHE A 12 22.13 60.00 24.91
C PHE A 12 22.38 58.78 25.82
N GLY A 13 23.65 58.43 26.10
CA GLY A 13 24.03 57.35 27.02
C GLY A 13 24.41 55.99 26.41
N TRP A 14 24.61 55.89 25.08
CA TRP A 14 25.02 54.63 24.44
C TRP A 14 26.37 54.10 24.94
N ALA A 15 27.33 54.99 25.22
CA ALA A 15 28.64 54.62 25.74
C ALA A 15 28.57 53.98 27.14
N GLU A 16 27.67 54.45 28.01
CA GLU A 16 27.44 53.84 29.34
C GLU A 16 26.80 52.45 29.21
N LYS A 17 25.80 52.28 28.34
CA LYS A 17 25.16 50.97 28.10
C LYS A 17 26.12 49.92 27.52
N VAL A 18 27.04 50.33 26.64
CA VAL A 18 28.09 49.46 26.09
C VAL A 18 29.05 49.01 27.17
N LEU A 19 29.41 49.90 28.11
CA LEU A 19 30.34 49.58 29.20
C LEU A 19 29.70 48.73 30.30
N GLU A 20 28.40 48.88 30.56
CA GLU A 20 27.67 48.07 31.56
C GLU A 20 27.35 46.65 31.09
N SER A 21 27.01 46.44 29.81
CA SER A 21 26.67 45.12 29.26
C SER A 21 27.01 44.99 27.76
N PRO A 22 28.31 44.86 27.41
CA PRO A 22 28.77 44.85 26.03
C PRO A 22 28.10 43.78 25.15
N SER A 23 28.00 42.54 25.65
CA SER A 23 27.41 41.41 24.92
C SER A 23 25.95 41.64 24.57
N LYS A 24 25.18 42.21 25.51
CA LYS A 24 23.76 42.52 25.34
C LYS A 24 23.54 43.65 24.34
N PHE A 25 24.38 44.69 24.38
CA PHE A 25 24.34 45.76 23.41
C PHE A 25 24.63 45.24 21.99
N ILE A 26 25.68 44.43 21.83
CA ILE A 26 26.06 43.84 20.54
C ILE A 26 24.95 42.92 20.03
N ALA A 27 24.43 42.01 20.86
CA ALA A 27 23.36 41.09 20.50
C ALA A 27 22.10 41.81 20.01
N ASN A 28 21.64 42.83 20.74
CA ASN A 28 20.48 43.63 20.35
C ASN A 28 20.72 44.38 19.03
N ALA A 29 21.87 45.04 18.90
CA ALA A 29 22.20 45.80 17.72
C ALA A 29 22.34 44.92 16.46
N LEU A 30 22.88 43.72 16.62
CA LEU A 30 23.03 42.74 15.55
C LEU A 30 21.66 42.16 15.14
N THR A 31 20.81 41.84 16.12
CA THR A 31 19.43 41.41 15.89
C THR A 31 18.63 42.49 15.15
N GLU A 32 18.63 43.73 15.65
CA GLU A 32 17.92 44.86 15.02
C GLU A 32 18.41 45.11 13.60
N SER A 33 19.72 45.08 13.37
CA SER A 33 20.30 45.33 12.04
C SER A 33 19.93 44.23 11.03
N ILE A 34 19.94 42.97 11.44
CA ILE A 34 19.60 41.84 10.57
C ILE A 34 18.10 41.83 10.29
N LEU A 35 17.27 42.05 11.31
CA LEU A 35 15.81 42.13 11.14
C LEU A 35 15.39 43.31 10.25
N ALA A 36 16.12 44.44 10.29
CA ALA A 36 15.87 45.58 9.40
C ALA A 36 16.17 45.28 7.92
N GLN A 37 16.96 44.25 7.63
CA GLN A 37 17.33 43.80 6.28
C GLN A 37 16.76 42.42 5.95
N TRP A 38 15.75 41.98 6.71
CA TRP A 38 15.28 40.60 6.64
C TRP A 38 14.68 40.23 5.27
N ASP A 39 14.05 41.18 4.58
CA ASP A 39 13.48 40.95 3.25
C ASP A 39 14.57 40.59 2.21
N ASP A 40 15.75 41.20 2.32
CA ASP A 40 16.90 40.86 1.47
C ASP A 40 17.44 39.47 1.80
N VAL A 41 17.56 39.14 3.09
CA VAL A 41 17.97 37.81 3.57
C VAL A 41 17.01 36.74 3.04
N LYS A 42 15.70 36.96 3.20
CA LYS A 42 14.65 36.08 2.73
C LYS A 42 14.74 35.85 1.21
N THR A 43 14.93 36.92 0.44
CA THR A 43 15.08 36.84 -1.02
C THR A 43 16.29 35.97 -1.43
N VAL A 44 17.42 36.12 -0.73
CA VAL A 44 18.61 35.29 -0.96
C VAL A 44 18.35 33.83 -0.60
N CYS A 45 17.63 33.55 0.47
CA CYS A 45 17.25 32.19 0.86
C CYS A 45 16.35 31.53 -0.19
N GLU A 46 15.29 32.21 -0.62
CA GLU A 46 14.38 31.73 -1.66
C GLU A 46 15.13 31.46 -2.97
N ALA A 47 16.02 32.37 -3.39
CA ALA A 47 16.84 32.20 -4.58
C ALA A 47 17.87 31.06 -4.46
N THR A 48 18.35 30.77 -3.25
CA THR A 48 19.27 29.65 -3.00
C THR A 48 18.53 28.32 -3.05
N VAL A 49 17.38 28.20 -2.38
CA VAL A 49 16.52 27.01 -2.47
C VAL A 49 16.08 26.77 -3.92
N GLY A 50 15.71 27.82 -4.66
CA GLY A 50 15.36 27.75 -6.07
C GLY A 50 16.51 27.22 -6.95
N ARG A 51 17.73 27.73 -6.79
CA ARG A 51 18.91 27.23 -7.52
C ARG A 51 19.24 25.78 -7.19
N THR A 52 19.15 25.39 -5.92
CA THR A 52 19.37 23.99 -5.51
C THR A 52 18.33 23.05 -6.13
N LEU A 53 17.08 23.50 -6.31
CA LEU A 53 16.05 22.73 -7.01
C LEU A 53 16.32 22.59 -8.53
N GLU A 54 16.95 23.59 -9.15
CA GLU A 54 17.38 23.48 -10.55
C GLU A 54 18.50 22.45 -10.72
N GLU A 55 19.43 22.37 -9.77
CA GLU A 55 20.53 21.41 -9.75
C GLU A 55 20.09 19.99 -9.34
N ASP A 56 19.16 19.88 -8.40
CA ASP A 56 18.55 18.65 -7.92
C ASP A 56 17.01 18.75 -7.96
N PRO A 57 16.38 18.33 -9.07
CA PRO A 57 14.92 18.36 -9.23
C PRO A 57 14.17 17.51 -8.19
N SER A 58 14.84 16.54 -7.56
CA SER A 58 14.22 15.75 -6.51
C SER A 58 13.99 16.57 -5.24
N GLY A 59 14.74 17.66 -5.03
CA GLY A 59 14.70 18.47 -3.82
C GLY A 59 15.39 17.81 -2.62
N ALA A 60 16.06 16.67 -2.78
CA ALA A 60 16.75 15.95 -1.72
C ALA A 60 17.88 16.79 -1.10
N LEU A 61 18.64 17.50 -1.92
CA LEU A 61 19.67 18.44 -1.46
C LEU A 61 19.08 19.57 -0.64
N SER A 62 17.96 20.16 -1.09
CA SER A 62 17.27 21.21 -0.33
C SER A 62 16.79 20.70 1.02
N LEU A 63 16.19 19.49 1.08
CA LEU A 63 15.76 18.86 2.34
C LEU A 63 16.94 18.65 3.31
N ARG A 64 18.09 18.17 2.80
CA ARG A 64 19.32 18.02 3.60
C ARG A 64 19.87 19.35 4.11
N MET A 65 19.80 20.41 3.30
CA MET A 65 20.22 21.75 3.72
C MET A 65 19.35 22.27 4.88
N VAL A 66 18.03 22.03 4.85
CA VAL A 66 17.14 22.41 5.97
C VAL A 66 17.52 21.66 7.25
N LEU A 67 17.76 20.35 7.15
CA LEU A 67 18.18 19.54 8.28
C LEU A 67 19.54 20.00 8.83
N ALA A 68 20.52 20.26 7.96
CA ALA A 68 21.83 20.75 8.37
C ALA A 68 21.72 22.11 9.10
N LEU A 69 20.84 23.00 8.65
CA LEU A 69 20.57 24.24 9.37
C LEU A 69 20.00 23.97 10.77
N LYS A 70 19.01 23.07 10.90
CA LYS A 70 18.48 22.69 12.22
C LYS A 70 19.55 22.09 13.13
N GLN A 71 20.39 21.19 12.62
CA GLN A 71 21.48 20.57 13.37
C GLN A 71 22.49 21.63 13.86
N LEU A 72 22.89 22.55 12.98
CA LEU A 72 23.75 23.67 13.38
C LEU A 72 23.15 24.50 14.50
N LEU A 73 21.84 24.76 14.48
CA LEU A 73 21.16 25.50 15.55
C LEU A 73 21.05 24.72 16.86
N SER A 74 20.88 23.40 16.79
CA SER A 74 20.86 22.53 17.97
C SER A 74 22.22 22.44 18.66
N ASP A 75 23.32 22.60 17.91
CA ASP A 75 24.69 22.59 18.43
C ASP A 75 25.12 23.93 19.04
N VAL A 76 24.31 25.00 18.86
CA VAL A 76 24.59 26.33 19.42
C VAL A 76 24.24 26.34 20.91
N ALA A 77 25.28 26.24 21.74
CA ALA A 77 25.19 26.34 23.20
C ALA A 77 26.18 27.39 23.75
N PRO A 78 25.79 28.15 24.79
CA PRO A 78 26.66 29.17 25.37
C PRO A 78 27.84 28.49 26.08
N ARG A 79 29.07 28.96 25.85
CA ARG A 79 30.27 28.41 26.50
C ARG A 79 30.47 28.96 27.92
N ASN A 80 29.93 30.14 28.19
CA ASN A 80 29.93 30.83 29.48
C ASN A 80 28.69 31.74 29.59
N GLU A 81 28.48 32.40 30.75
CA GLU A 81 27.33 33.31 30.93
C GLU A 81 27.40 34.59 30.07
N GLU A 82 28.60 35.05 29.72
CA GLU A 82 28.80 36.26 28.91
C GLU A 82 28.42 36.04 27.43
N ASP A 83 28.57 34.82 26.93
CA ASP A 83 28.20 34.38 25.58
C ASP A 83 26.69 34.15 25.45
N ARG A 84 25.94 34.11 26.55
CA ARG A 84 24.51 33.78 26.57
C ARG A 84 23.69 34.71 25.67
N GLU A 85 23.92 36.01 25.79
CA GLU A 85 23.21 37.05 25.01
C GLU A 85 23.50 36.93 23.50
N VAL A 86 24.75 36.62 23.13
CA VAL A 86 25.14 36.41 21.72
C VAL A 86 24.59 35.09 21.18
N THR A 87 24.60 34.04 21.99
CA THR A 87 24.02 32.74 21.66
C THR A 87 22.52 32.87 21.42
N GLU A 88 21.81 33.61 22.27
CA GLU A 88 20.38 33.90 22.11
C GLU A 88 20.11 34.69 20.82
N CYS A 89 20.94 35.69 20.48
CA CYS A 89 20.87 36.39 19.21
C CYS A 89 21.01 35.44 17.99
N VAL A 90 21.99 34.53 18.03
CA VAL A 90 22.21 33.55 16.95
C VAL A 90 21.01 32.62 16.81
N LEU A 91 20.44 32.15 17.93
CA LEU A 91 19.26 31.29 17.94
C LEU A 91 18.03 32.03 17.40
N ILE A 92 17.81 33.30 17.73
CA ILE A 92 16.70 34.11 17.20
C ILE A 92 16.79 34.21 15.67
N ILE A 93 17.95 34.61 15.15
CA ILE A 93 18.18 34.76 13.70
C ILE A 93 18.05 33.39 13.01
N GLY A 94 18.67 32.36 13.58
CA GLY A 94 18.66 31.02 13.06
C GLY A 94 17.29 30.38 12.99
N ASN A 95 16.49 30.49 14.07
CA ASN A 95 15.13 29.98 14.08
C ASN A 95 14.22 30.72 13.09
N ARG A 96 14.44 32.04 12.91
CA ARG A 96 13.72 32.80 11.89
C ARG A 96 14.09 32.36 10.47
N LEU A 97 15.37 32.11 10.21
CA LEU A 97 15.85 31.57 8.95
C LEU A 97 15.26 30.19 8.66
N LEU A 98 15.26 29.31 9.66
CA LEU A 98 14.67 27.98 9.56
C LEU A 98 13.18 28.06 9.26
N ALA A 99 12.46 29.02 9.86
CA ALA A 99 11.04 29.22 9.62
C ALA A 99 10.70 29.65 8.18
N ASP A 100 11.52 30.53 7.58
CA ASP A 100 11.33 30.95 6.20
C ASP A 100 11.65 29.82 5.21
N VAL A 101 12.69 29.03 5.48
CA VAL A 101 13.01 27.84 4.66
C VAL A 101 11.93 26.75 4.84
N ALA A 102 11.40 26.59 6.06
CA ALA A 102 10.33 25.65 6.37
C ALA A 102 9.03 25.93 5.60
N ALA A 103 8.74 27.19 5.28
CA ALA A 103 7.56 27.55 4.49
C ALA A 103 7.54 26.90 3.09
N SER A 104 8.72 26.61 2.53
CA SER A 104 8.83 25.91 1.24
C SER A 104 8.89 24.38 1.39
N TYR A 105 9.05 23.87 2.60
CA TYR A 105 9.27 22.44 2.87
C TYR A 105 8.14 21.53 2.38
N PRO A 106 6.84 21.83 2.55
CA PRO A 106 5.77 20.94 2.05
C PRO A 106 5.87 20.74 0.53
N ARG A 107 6.24 21.79 -0.21
CA ARG A 107 6.42 21.73 -1.67
C ARG A 107 7.64 20.87 -2.04
N LEU A 108 8.75 21.04 -1.32
CA LEU A 108 9.95 20.22 -1.49
C LEU A 108 9.64 18.73 -1.23
N ALA A 109 9.01 18.44 -0.10
CA ALA A 109 8.59 17.09 0.29
C ALA A 109 7.65 16.46 -0.75
N SER A 110 6.66 17.22 -1.25
CA SER A 110 5.77 16.76 -2.31
C SER A 110 6.51 16.49 -3.61
N SER A 111 7.44 17.35 -4.03
CA SER A 111 8.26 17.17 -5.24
C SER A 111 9.12 15.90 -5.13
N PHE A 112 9.75 15.72 -3.97
CA PHE A 112 10.60 14.58 -3.67
C PHE A 112 9.84 13.26 -3.79
N LEU A 113 8.74 13.08 -3.05
CA LEU A 113 7.97 11.84 -3.13
C LEU A 113 7.30 11.65 -4.50
N THR A 114 6.86 12.73 -5.15
CA THR A 114 6.24 12.63 -6.48
C THR A 114 7.24 12.13 -7.51
N THR A 115 8.50 12.56 -7.44
CA THR A 115 9.57 12.09 -8.32
C THR A 115 9.75 10.58 -8.21
N HIS A 116 9.71 10.04 -6.98
CA HIS A 116 9.83 8.60 -6.75
C HIS A 116 8.52 7.82 -6.99
N ALA A 117 7.36 8.46 -6.85
CA ALA A 117 6.05 7.85 -7.10
C ALA A 117 5.72 7.74 -8.59
N ASN A 118 6.36 8.54 -9.45
CA ASN A 118 6.22 8.51 -10.90
C ASN A 118 6.95 7.31 -11.54
N ILE A 119 6.63 6.10 -11.07
CA ILE A 119 7.18 4.86 -11.60
C ILE A 119 6.72 4.71 -13.06
N THR A 120 7.67 4.79 -13.98
CA THR A 120 7.39 4.69 -15.41
C THR A 120 7.31 3.22 -15.79
N LEU A 121 6.14 2.81 -16.28
CA LEU A 121 5.90 1.47 -16.80
C LEU A 121 6.03 1.50 -18.31
N GLY A 122 6.86 0.62 -18.88
CA GLY A 122 7.03 0.52 -20.32
C GLY A 122 5.81 -0.07 -21.04
N THR A 123 5.85 -0.06 -22.38
CA THR A 123 4.89 -0.78 -23.23
C THR A 123 5.31 -2.24 -23.48
N GLY A 124 6.29 -2.74 -22.72
CA GLY A 124 6.89 -4.06 -22.90
C GLY A 124 6.03 -5.20 -22.32
N ALA A 125 6.67 -6.36 -22.15
CA ALA A 125 6.04 -7.51 -21.52
C ALA A 125 5.62 -7.22 -20.07
N ILE A 126 4.52 -7.83 -19.61
CA ILE A 126 4.00 -7.66 -18.24
C ILE A 126 5.08 -7.95 -17.19
N SER A 127 5.88 -8.99 -17.40
CA SER A 127 6.99 -9.35 -16.49
C SER A 127 8.00 -8.22 -16.28
N SER A 128 8.37 -7.49 -17.35
CA SER A 128 9.30 -6.36 -17.27
C SER A 128 8.66 -5.16 -16.57
N ASN A 129 7.37 -4.91 -16.83
CA ASN A 129 6.63 -3.87 -16.14
C ASN A 129 6.47 -4.16 -14.64
N LEU A 130 6.27 -5.43 -14.26
CA LEU A 130 6.23 -5.85 -12.85
C LEU A 130 7.58 -5.68 -12.16
N GLU A 131 8.69 -5.95 -12.86
CA GLU A 131 10.03 -5.71 -12.34
C GLU A 131 10.29 -4.21 -12.12
N GLN A 132 9.93 -3.36 -13.09
CA GLN A 132 9.99 -1.90 -12.96
C GLN A 132 9.12 -1.40 -11.80
N LEU A 133 7.91 -1.95 -11.65
CA LEU A 133 7.01 -1.63 -10.55
C LEU A 133 7.61 -2.02 -9.20
N SER A 134 8.14 -3.23 -9.08
CA SER A 134 8.77 -3.74 -7.86
C SER A 134 9.99 -2.89 -7.44
N ASN A 135 10.86 -2.56 -8.40
CA ASN A 135 12.05 -1.74 -8.15
C ASN A 135 11.68 -0.31 -7.78
N GLY A 136 10.75 0.30 -8.53
CA GLY A 136 10.25 1.65 -8.27
C GLY A 136 9.57 1.75 -6.91
N LEU A 137 8.73 0.77 -6.55
CA LEU A 137 8.07 0.71 -5.25
C LEU A 137 9.08 0.56 -4.11
N SER A 138 10.06 -0.34 -4.27
CA SER A 138 11.09 -0.53 -3.25
C SER A 138 11.93 0.73 -3.02
N GLN A 139 12.19 1.51 -4.07
CA GLN A 139 12.81 2.83 -3.93
C GLN A 139 11.88 3.81 -3.23
N LEU A 140 10.61 3.90 -3.67
CA LEU A 140 9.63 4.80 -3.06
C LEU A 140 9.46 4.57 -1.56
N ILE A 141 9.41 3.31 -1.12
CA ILE A 141 9.32 2.95 0.30
C ILE A 141 10.52 3.52 1.06
N LYS A 142 11.75 3.30 0.56
CA LYS A 142 12.98 3.82 1.19
C LYS A 142 12.99 5.35 1.28
N GLU A 143 12.58 6.02 0.22
CA GLU A 143 12.57 7.48 0.17
C GLU A 143 11.46 8.07 1.04
N SER A 144 10.31 7.39 1.15
CA SER A 144 9.25 7.77 2.09
C SER A 144 9.69 7.65 3.55
N ASP A 145 10.43 6.59 3.88
CA ASP A 145 11.02 6.38 5.20
C ASP A 145 12.05 7.47 5.53
N TYR A 146 12.91 7.77 4.56
CA TYR A 146 13.91 8.83 4.66
C TYR A 146 13.26 10.21 4.89
N LEU A 147 12.19 10.54 4.16
CA LEU A 147 11.48 11.81 4.35
C LEU A 147 10.84 11.90 5.74
N ILE A 148 10.22 10.83 6.24
CA ILE A 148 9.67 10.79 7.61
C ILE A 148 10.78 11.07 8.63
N GLN A 149 11.94 10.42 8.47
CA GLN A 149 13.08 10.59 9.37
C GLN A 149 13.59 12.03 9.36
N ILE A 150 13.91 12.58 8.18
CA ILE A 150 14.43 13.95 8.07
C ILE A 150 13.44 14.97 8.60
N ALA A 151 12.15 14.84 8.27
CA ALA A 151 11.15 15.77 8.75
C ALA A 151 11.03 15.72 10.28
N SER A 152 11.07 14.52 10.87
CA SER A 152 11.05 14.33 12.32
C SER A 152 12.26 14.95 13.01
N GLU A 153 13.46 14.78 12.45
CA GLU A 153 14.69 15.40 12.97
C GLU A 153 14.71 16.93 12.79
N THR A 154 14.03 17.45 11.75
CA THR A 154 14.03 18.88 11.43
C THR A 154 13.00 19.65 12.28
N PHE A 155 11.79 19.11 12.40
CA PHE A 155 10.62 19.82 12.93
C PHE A 155 9.99 19.19 14.17
N ASP A 156 10.58 18.11 14.69
CA ASP A 156 10.08 17.41 15.87
C ASP A 156 8.58 17.07 15.72
N CYS A 157 7.76 17.51 16.69
CA CYS A 157 6.31 17.29 16.68
C CYS A 157 5.57 17.97 15.51
N LEU A 158 6.15 18.99 14.87
CA LEU A 158 5.53 19.68 13.72
C LEU A 158 5.76 18.95 12.39
N ALA A 159 6.60 17.92 12.35
CA ALA A 159 6.95 17.19 11.14
C ALA A 159 5.74 16.70 10.34
N ILE A 160 4.68 16.24 11.03
CA ILE A 160 3.46 15.73 10.40
C ILE A 160 2.75 16.79 9.55
N VAL A 161 2.78 18.06 9.98
CA VAL A 161 2.19 19.19 9.24
C VAL A 161 2.82 19.31 7.86
N TYR A 162 4.15 19.19 7.82
CA TYR A 162 4.96 19.41 6.62
C TYR A 162 4.93 18.23 5.63
N ILE A 163 4.84 16.99 6.11
CA ILE A 163 4.92 15.80 5.23
C ILE A 163 3.55 15.31 4.74
N THR A 164 2.46 15.63 5.45
CA THR A 164 1.11 15.12 5.10
C THR A 164 0.70 15.42 3.64
N PRO A 165 0.92 16.64 3.09
CA PRO A 165 0.62 16.93 1.70
C PRO A 165 1.41 16.04 0.72
N ALA A 166 2.67 15.73 1.03
CA ALA A 166 3.53 14.89 0.20
C ALA A 166 3.02 13.45 0.15
N PHE A 167 2.70 12.87 1.31
CA PHE A 167 2.14 11.51 1.40
C PHE A 167 0.78 11.38 0.71
N ARG A 168 -0.06 12.43 0.79
CA ARG A 168 -1.32 12.47 0.06
C ARG A 168 -1.10 12.33 -1.45
N SER A 169 -0.30 13.21 -2.05
CA SER A 169 -0.02 13.18 -3.49
C SER A 169 0.65 11.88 -3.93
N MET A 170 1.58 11.36 -3.12
CA MET A 170 2.23 10.07 -3.36
C MET A 170 1.22 8.92 -3.47
N TYR A 171 0.33 8.76 -2.49
CA TYR A 171 -0.66 7.67 -2.53
C TYR A 171 -1.68 7.85 -3.66
N GLU A 172 -2.10 9.07 -3.98
CA GLU A 172 -2.99 9.35 -5.11
C GLU A 172 -2.35 8.94 -6.44
N ASN A 173 -1.07 9.26 -6.64
CA ASN A 173 -0.31 8.86 -7.82
C ASN A 173 -0.19 7.34 -7.91
N LEU A 174 0.11 6.67 -6.80
CA LEU A 174 0.23 5.21 -6.77
C LEU A 174 -1.11 4.51 -7.07
N VAL A 175 -2.23 5.01 -6.53
CA VAL A 175 -3.58 4.52 -6.84
C VAL A 175 -3.86 4.64 -8.35
N SER A 176 -3.54 5.80 -8.94
CA SER A 176 -3.71 6.03 -10.37
C SER A 176 -2.87 5.06 -11.21
N LEU A 177 -1.58 4.93 -10.89
CA LEU A 177 -0.65 4.03 -11.57
C LEU A 177 -1.15 2.58 -11.56
N LEU A 178 -1.46 2.04 -10.38
CA LEU A 178 -1.90 0.65 -10.22
C LEU A 178 -3.27 0.39 -10.85
N SER A 179 -4.18 1.36 -10.76
CA SER A 179 -5.49 1.26 -11.42
C SER A 179 -5.35 1.19 -12.94
N ASN A 180 -4.47 2.01 -13.52
CA ASN A 180 -4.21 2.01 -14.95
C ASN A 180 -3.50 0.72 -15.37
N PHE A 181 -2.50 0.28 -14.61
CA PHE A 181 -1.80 -0.98 -14.85
C PHE A 181 -2.77 -2.17 -14.85
N TYR A 182 -3.69 -2.25 -13.89
CA TYR A 182 -4.69 -3.30 -13.82
C TYR A 182 -5.61 -3.32 -15.05
N LYS A 183 -6.19 -2.16 -15.39
CA LYS A 183 -7.12 -2.03 -16.53
C LYS A 183 -6.47 -2.30 -17.88
N MET A 184 -5.21 -1.89 -18.06
CA MET A 184 -4.51 -2.01 -19.34
C MET A 184 -3.81 -3.36 -19.48
N GLY A 185 -3.16 -3.83 -18.42
CA GLY A 185 -2.29 -5.00 -18.44
C GLY A 185 -2.96 -6.30 -17.97
N ILE A 186 -3.85 -6.25 -16.98
CA ILE A 186 -4.36 -7.46 -16.31
C ILE A 186 -5.75 -7.87 -16.80
N GLU A 187 -6.65 -6.90 -17.04
CA GLU A 187 -8.00 -7.20 -17.55
C GLU A 187 -8.00 -7.58 -19.04
N LYS A 188 -7.10 -7.02 -19.85
CA LYS A 188 -7.16 -7.11 -21.33
C LYS A 188 -6.23 -8.14 -21.96
N LEU A 189 -5.19 -8.58 -21.26
CA LEU A 189 -4.15 -9.45 -21.80
C LEU A 189 -4.20 -10.84 -21.16
N SER A 190 -3.68 -11.84 -21.87
CA SER A 190 -3.41 -13.16 -21.31
C SER A 190 -2.25 -13.06 -20.32
N VAL A 191 -2.57 -13.00 -19.02
CA VAL A 191 -1.57 -12.96 -17.94
C VAL A 191 -1.14 -14.38 -17.61
N LYS A 192 0.17 -14.60 -17.45
CA LYS A 192 0.71 -15.89 -17.00
C LYS A 192 0.57 -16.02 -15.48
N ASP A 193 0.46 -17.25 -14.98
CA ASP A 193 0.33 -17.54 -13.55
C ASP A 193 1.45 -16.91 -12.71
N ASN A 194 2.71 -17.01 -13.16
CA ASN A 194 3.84 -16.40 -12.46
C ASN A 194 3.72 -14.87 -12.39
N ASP A 195 3.22 -14.21 -13.44
CA ASP A 195 3.08 -12.75 -13.47
C ASP A 195 1.98 -12.28 -12.50
N ILE A 196 0.87 -13.01 -12.39
CA ILE A 196 -0.18 -12.66 -11.42
C ILE A 196 0.27 -12.93 -9.98
N LEU A 197 0.99 -14.03 -9.72
CA LEU A 197 1.54 -14.30 -8.38
C LEU A 197 2.59 -13.25 -7.97
N ARG A 198 3.44 -12.80 -8.90
CA ARG A 198 4.36 -11.67 -8.68
C ARG A 198 3.63 -10.37 -8.37
N LEU A 199 2.53 -10.07 -9.09
CA LEU A 199 1.72 -8.89 -8.80
C LEU A 199 1.12 -8.94 -7.39
N ILE A 200 0.66 -10.11 -6.95
CA ILE A 200 0.11 -10.32 -5.60
C ILE A 200 1.22 -10.15 -4.55
N ASN A 201 2.43 -10.64 -4.82
CA ASN A 201 3.59 -10.40 -3.95
C ASN A 201 3.89 -8.89 -3.82
N ILE A 202 3.98 -8.16 -4.94
CA ILE A 202 4.17 -6.69 -4.94
C ILE A 202 3.04 -6.00 -4.16
N SER A 203 1.78 -6.42 -4.36
CA SER A 203 0.63 -5.88 -3.61
C SER A 203 0.77 -6.11 -2.10
N GLY A 204 1.31 -7.26 -1.71
CA GLY A 204 1.66 -7.59 -0.34
C GLY A 204 2.67 -6.65 0.29
N GLN A 205 3.74 -6.34 -0.45
CA GLN A 205 4.71 -5.32 -0.05
C GLN A 205 4.04 -3.96 0.18
N ILE A 206 3.12 -3.56 -0.70
CA ILE A 206 2.33 -2.33 -0.53
C ILE A 206 1.49 -2.41 0.74
N MET A 207 0.77 -3.52 0.99
CA MET A 207 -0.07 -3.66 2.17
C MET A 207 0.74 -3.56 3.48
N SER A 208 1.90 -4.21 3.53
CA SER A 208 2.83 -4.14 4.66
C SER A 208 3.32 -2.70 4.89
N TRP A 209 3.73 -2.03 3.81
CA TRP A 209 4.14 -0.62 3.85
C TRP A 209 3.02 0.30 4.34
N LEU A 210 1.77 0.12 3.86
CA LEU A 210 0.63 0.93 4.28
C LEU A 210 0.34 0.82 5.79
N GLU A 211 0.50 -0.36 6.38
CA GLU A 211 0.31 -0.55 7.82
C GLU A 211 1.46 0.04 8.63
N SER A 212 2.70 -0.10 8.16
CA SER A 212 3.87 0.55 8.76
C SER A 212 3.73 2.09 8.76
N ASP A 213 3.42 2.67 7.60
CA ASP A 213 3.21 4.11 7.46
C ASP A 213 2.02 4.60 8.28
N LYS A 214 0.94 3.80 8.38
CA LYS A 214 -0.21 4.14 9.22
C LYS A 214 0.21 4.27 10.68
N LYS A 215 1.00 3.33 11.18
CA LYS A 215 1.51 3.36 12.55
C LYS A 215 2.39 4.59 12.78
N ARG A 216 3.37 4.84 11.90
CA ARG A 216 4.30 5.98 12.04
C ARG A 216 3.60 7.34 11.96
N LEU A 217 2.73 7.55 10.97
CA LEU A 217 1.98 8.80 10.85
C LEU A 217 1.05 9.02 12.05
N LYS A 218 0.49 7.94 12.62
CA LYS A 218 -0.29 8.03 13.86
C LYS A 218 0.58 8.44 15.04
N GLU A 219 1.75 7.83 15.22
CA GLU A 219 2.70 8.22 16.28
C GLU A 219 3.11 9.68 16.17
N MET A 220 3.37 10.18 14.96
CA MET A 220 3.67 11.59 14.72
C MET A 220 2.47 12.51 15.03
N LEU A 221 1.25 12.06 14.72
CA LEU A 221 0.02 12.80 15.03
C LEU A 221 -0.21 12.89 16.55
N ASP A 222 -0.01 11.79 17.25
CA ASP A 222 -0.13 11.73 18.71
C ASP A 222 0.92 12.64 19.37
N ALA A 223 2.16 12.63 18.85
CA ALA A 223 3.22 13.54 19.28
C ALA A 223 2.84 15.02 19.05
N TYR A 224 2.30 15.36 17.88
CA TYR A 224 1.79 16.69 17.55
C TYR A 224 0.68 17.14 18.51
N GLN A 225 -0.27 16.25 18.84
CA GLN A 225 -1.39 16.56 19.72
C GLN A 225 -0.98 16.69 21.19
N SER A 226 0.05 15.97 21.61
CA SER A 226 0.60 16.03 22.98
C SER A 226 1.51 17.23 23.24
N ARG A 227 1.71 18.13 22.25
CA ARG A 227 2.62 19.27 22.36
C ARG A 227 2.19 20.25 23.46
N SER A 228 3.16 20.82 24.18
CA SER A 228 2.91 21.97 25.06
C SER A 228 2.83 23.26 24.23
N GLU A 229 1.94 24.19 24.57
CA GLU A 229 1.77 25.49 23.88
C GLU A 229 3.09 26.28 23.74
N ASN A 230 4.07 26.06 24.62
CA ASN A 230 5.38 26.71 24.59
C ASN A 230 6.28 26.28 23.40
N SER A 231 6.01 25.18 22.70
CA SER A 231 6.87 24.72 21.58
C SER A 231 6.65 25.49 20.27
N LEU A 232 5.49 26.13 20.10
CA LEU A 232 5.13 26.95 18.93
C LEU A 232 5.85 28.30 18.92
N ALA A 233 6.11 28.86 20.10
CA ALA A 233 6.76 30.16 20.26
C ALA A 233 8.18 30.22 19.66
N ALA A 234 8.84 29.07 19.52
CA ALA A 234 10.20 28.98 18.97
C ALA A 234 10.29 29.23 17.44
N PHE A 235 9.19 29.05 16.70
CA PHE A 235 9.17 29.13 15.23
C PHE A 235 8.49 30.39 14.67
N GLY A 236 8.12 31.35 15.52
CA GLY A 236 7.28 32.53 15.25
C GLY A 236 7.38 33.14 13.85
N SER A 237 6.59 32.59 12.92
CA SER A 237 6.48 33.00 11.52
C SER A 237 5.04 32.80 11.06
N SER A 238 4.43 33.87 10.51
CA SER A 238 3.06 33.85 10.01
C SER A 238 2.80 32.82 8.92
N ALA A 239 3.85 32.34 8.23
CA ALA A 239 3.73 31.31 7.21
C ALA A 239 3.53 29.91 7.82
N ILE A 240 4.15 29.64 8.98
CA ILE A 240 3.99 28.39 9.71
C ILE A 240 2.59 28.31 10.32
N ASP A 241 2.09 29.42 10.84
CA ASP A 241 0.73 29.51 11.40
C ASP A 241 -0.34 29.17 10.36
N GLN A 242 -0.17 29.60 9.09
CA GLN A 242 -1.10 29.28 8.00
C GLN A 242 -1.07 27.79 7.62
N GLU A 243 0.10 27.15 7.58
CA GLU A 243 0.23 25.72 7.30
C GLU A 243 -0.36 24.87 8.43
N ILE A 244 -0.12 25.28 9.68
CA ILE A 244 -0.72 24.66 10.87
C ILE A 244 -2.25 24.79 10.82
N GLU A 245 -2.79 25.98 10.56
CA GLU A 245 -4.24 26.19 10.48
C GLU A 245 -4.86 25.38 9.32
N SER A 246 -4.19 25.33 8.17
CA SER A 246 -4.58 24.51 7.01
C SER A 246 -4.60 23.02 7.34
N PHE A 247 -3.61 22.54 8.09
CA PHE A 247 -3.51 21.16 8.54
C PHE A 247 -4.60 20.83 9.56
N GLU A 248 -4.78 21.66 10.60
CA GLU A 248 -5.78 21.46 11.65
C GLU A 248 -7.22 21.45 11.10
N LYS A 249 -7.53 22.26 10.07
CA LYS A 249 -8.82 22.21 9.37
C LYS A 249 -9.08 20.89 8.63
N LYS A 250 -8.01 20.16 8.26
CA LYS A 250 -8.07 18.91 7.50
C LYS A 250 -7.90 17.66 8.37
N ILE A 251 -7.40 17.82 9.60
CA ILE A 251 -7.32 16.74 10.59
C ILE A 251 -8.73 16.31 10.96
N SER A 252 -9.07 15.07 10.60
CA SER A 252 -10.26 14.41 11.11
C SER A 252 -9.96 13.81 12.48
N ALA A 253 -10.86 14.04 13.45
CA ALA A 253 -10.82 13.40 14.77
C ALA A 253 -10.86 11.84 14.72
N LYS A 254 -11.10 11.24 13.55
CA LYS A 254 -11.00 9.79 13.34
C LYS A 254 -9.59 9.39 12.89
N ALA A 255 -8.69 9.22 13.86
CA ALA A 255 -7.57 8.27 13.94
C ALA A 255 -6.56 8.08 12.77
N GLU A 256 -6.64 8.79 11.64
CA GLU A 256 -5.70 8.61 10.50
C GLU A 256 -5.10 9.92 9.94
N GLY A 257 -5.21 11.04 10.66
CA GLY A 257 -4.50 12.30 10.37
C GLY A 257 -5.02 13.09 9.17
N ASP A 258 -5.34 12.45 8.04
CA ASP A 258 -5.82 13.09 6.81
C ASP A 258 -6.84 12.20 6.08
N LEU A 259 -8.04 12.75 5.80
CA LEU A 259 -9.13 12.00 5.17
C LEU A 259 -8.77 11.50 3.76
N SER A 260 -7.95 12.23 3.01
CA SER A 260 -7.54 11.84 1.65
C SER A 260 -6.55 10.69 1.68
N ILE A 261 -5.64 10.65 2.66
CA ILE A 261 -4.70 9.53 2.86
C ILE A 261 -5.50 8.26 3.19
N ALA A 262 -6.45 8.36 4.13
CA ALA A 262 -7.34 7.24 4.48
C ALA A 262 -8.10 6.70 3.26
N LYS A 263 -8.63 7.60 2.42
CA LYS A 263 -9.32 7.25 1.18
C LYS A 263 -8.39 6.55 0.19
N ALA A 264 -7.20 7.09 -0.07
CA ALA A 264 -6.23 6.48 -1.00
C ALA A 264 -5.80 5.08 -0.54
N ARG A 265 -5.55 4.90 0.76
CA ARG A 265 -5.26 3.59 1.36
C ARG A 265 -6.42 2.61 1.19
N SER A 266 -7.67 3.07 1.34
CA SER A 266 -8.83 2.23 1.08
C SER A 266 -8.92 1.80 -0.39
N GLU A 267 -8.55 2.65 -1.35
CA GLU A 267 -8.52 2.29 -2.77
C GLU A 267 -7.41 1.29 -3.07
N LEU A 268 -6.23 1.43 -2.48
CA LEU A 268 -5.15 0.43 -2.59
C LEU A 268 -5.59 -0.95 -2.05
N ARG A 269 -6.30 -0.98 -0.91
CA ARG A 269 -6.87 -2.24 -0.37
C ARG A 269 -7.93 -2.85 -1.31
N LYS A 270 -8.72 -2.03 -2.02
CA LYS A 270 -9.67 -2.51 -3.04
C LYS A 270 -8.95 -3.07 -4.25
N LEU A 271 -7.87 -2.44 -4.70
CA LEU A 271 -7.03 -2.96 -5.78
C LEU A 271 -6.40 -4.30 -5.41
N ASN A 272 -5.85 -4.44 -4.20
CA ASN A 272 -5.33 -5.71 -3.69
C ASN A 272 -6.38 -6.83 -3.76
N LYS A 273 -7.62 -6.57 -3.34
CA LYS A 273 -8.72 -7.54 -3.45
C LYS A 273 -9.00 -7.96 -4.89
N ARG A 274 -8.92 -7.02 -5.84
CA ARG A 274 -9.10 -7.32 -7.27
C ARG A 274 -7.96 -8.18 -7.81
N PHE A 275 -6.72 -7.90 -7.41
CA PHE A 275 -5.56 -8.70 -7.83
C PHE A 275 -5.67 -10.14 -7.31
N VAL A 276 -6.02 -10.31 -6.03
CA VAL A 276 -6.21 -11.64 -5.44
C VAL A 276 -7.37 -12.38 -6.11
N ALA A 277 -8.52 -11.73 -6.30
CA ALA A 277 -9.67 -12.34 -6.99
C ALA A 277 -9.31 -12.79 -8.42
N ARG A 278 -8.57 -11.95 -9.15
CA ARG A 278 -8.08 -12.29 -10.49
C ARG A 278 -7.09 -13.46 -10.47
N GLY A 279 -6.24 -13.54 -9.44
CA GLY A 279 -5.37 -14.69 -9.19
C GLY A 279 -6.18 -15.98 -9.01
N ILE A 280 -7.23 -15.95 -8.20
CA ILE A 280 -8.11 -17.12 -8.00
C ILE A 280 -8.71 -17.56 -9.32
N GLU A 281 -9.26 -16.62 -10.09
CA GLU A 281 -9.88 -16.90 -11.39
C GLU A 281 -8.87 -17.53 -12.37
N LEU A 282 -7.66 -16.97 -12.50
CA LEU A 282 -6.65 -17.47 -13.44
C LEU A 282 -6.12 -18.85 -13.05
N LEU A 283 -5.90 -19.10 -11.75
CA LEU A 283 -5.39 -20.40 -11.28
C LEU A 283 -6.46 -21.49 -11.31
N SER A 284 -7.72 -21.15 -11.07
CA SER A 284 -8.83 -22.12 -11.05
C SER A 284 -9.37 -22.45 -12.43
N ARG A 285 -9.35 -21.51 -13.38
CA ARG A 285 -9.95 -21.69 -14.71
C ARG A 285 -9.42 -22.92 -15.47
N PRO A 286 -8.11 -23.21 -15.53
CA PRO A 286 -7.60 -24.42 -16.18
C PRO A 286 -8.06 -25.72 -15.51
N LEU A 287 -8.36 -25.68 -14.19
CA LEU A 287 -8.82 -26.84 -13.43
C LEU A 287 -10.26 -27.19 -13.79
N VAL A 288 -11.09 -26.18 -14.02
CA VAL A 288 -12.53 -26.37 -14.22
C VAL A 288 -12.95 -26.40 -15.68
N SER A 289 -12.19 -25.83 -16.63
CA SER A 289 -12.66 -25.65 -18.01
C SER A 289 -13.05 -26.96 -18.70
N SER A 290 -12.21 -28.00 -18.61
CA SER A 290 -12.51 -29.29 -19.23
C SER A 290 -13.71 -29.99 -18.58
N MET A 291 -13.87 -29.82 -17.26
CA MET A 291 -14.98 -30.40 -16.52
C MET A 291 -16.28 -29.66 -16.80
N GLU A 292 -16.23 -28.33 -16.85
CA GLU A 292 -17.36 -27.46 -17.17
C GLU A 292 -17.92 -27.76 -18.57
N ASP A 293 -17.04 -27.88 -19.58
CA ASP A 293 -17.44 -28.19 -20.96
C ASP A 293 -18.07 -29.60 -21.06
N ALA A 294 -17.46 -30.60 -20.40
CA ALA A 294 -17.99 -31.96 -20.38
C ALA A 294 -19.36 -32.05 -19.69
N LEU A 295 -19.51 -31.42 -18.52
CA LEU A 295 -20.77 -31.41 -17.77
C LEU A 295 -21.87 -30.65 -18.52
N LYS A 296 -21.53 -29.56 -19.21
CA LYS A 296 -22.47 -28.85 -20.11
C LYS A 296 -22.92 -29.75 -21.27
N SER A 297 -22.01 -30.48 -21.91
CA SER A 297 -22.37 -31.44 -22.97
C SER A 297 -23.31 -32.52 -22.46
N ILE A 298 -23.00 -33.14 -21.31
CA ILE A 298 -23.85 -34.16 -20.68
C ILE A 298 -25.25 -33.60 -20.34
N ARG A 299 -25.34 -32.32 -19.94
CA ARG A 299 -26.61 -31.64 -19.65
C ARG A 299 -27.40 -31.35 -20.93
N ALA A 300 -26.73 -30.89 -21.99
CA ALA A 300 -27.35 -30.62 -23.29
C ALA A 300 -27.92 -31.89 -23.93
N GLU A 301 -27.13 -32.97 -23.97
CA GLU A 301 -27.58 -34.27 -24.49
C GLU A 301 -28.80 -34.82 -23.74
N ARG A 302 -28.91 -34.55 -22.44
CA ARG A 302 -30.08 -34.91 -21.64
C ARG A 302 -31.32 -34.13 -22.03
N LEU A 303 -31.20 -32.83 -22.25
CA LEU A 303 -32.31 -31.98 -22.67
C LEU A 303 -32.82 -32.42 -24.06
N GLU A 304 -31.90 -32.68 -24.99
CA GLU A 304 -32.24 -33.18 -26.33
C GLU A 304 -32.93 -34.56 -26.29
N LYS A 305 -32.44 -35.50 -25.46
CA LYS A 305 -33.04 -36.83 -25.30
C LYS A 305 -34.41 -36.80 -24.60
N ASN A 306 -34.63 -35.85 -23.69
CA ASN A 306 -35.94 -35.65 -23.08
C ASN A 306 -36.96 -35.05 -24.07
N GLU A 307 -36.53 -34.19 -25.00
CA GLU A 307 -37.37 -33.62 -26.07
C GLU A 307 -37.65 -34.64 -27.20
N GLN A 308 -36.73 -35.57 -27.46
CA GLN A 308 -36.84 -36.60 -28.51
C GLN A 308 -37.48 -37.92 -28.07
N THR A 309 -38.29 -37.92 -26.99
CA THR A 309 -39.10 -39.09 -26.62
C THR A 309 -40.32 -39.29 -27.54
N MET A 310 -40.07 -39.41 -28.84
CA MET A 310 -40.87 -40.18 -29.81
C MET A 310 -39.89 -40.74 -30.85
N VAL A 311 -39.87 -42.07 -30.96
CA VAL A 311 -39.10 -42.91 -31.91
C VAL A 311 -37.70 -43.31 -31.41
N GLY A 312 -37.61 -44.57 -30.97
CA GLY A 312 -36.41 -45.16 -30.38
C GLY A 312 -35.28 -45.49 -31.36
N GLY A 313 -34.14 -45.81 -30.76
CA GLY A 313 -32.97 -46.36 -31.44
C GLY A 313 -31.69 -46.04 -30.68
N ASP A 314 -31.08 -47.07 -30.10
CA ASP A 314 -29.71 -47.20 -29.57
C ASP A 314 -29.17 -46.16 -28.57
N THR A 315 -29.05 -46.65 -27.34
CA THR A 315 -28.45 -45.99 -26.18
C THR A 315 -26.95 -45.75 -26.37
N SER A 316 -26.58 -44.54 -26.79
CA SER A 316 -25.25 -43.94 -26.54
C SER A 316 -25.19 -43.34 -25.13
N MET A 317 -25.52 -44.12 -24.11
CA MET A 317 -25.23 -43.77 -22.71
C MET A 317 -23.95 -44.51 -22.34
N PRO A 318 -22.91 -43.85 -21.79
CA PRO A 318 -21.73 -44.56 -21.35
C PRO A 318 -22.19 -45.62 -20.34
N SER A 319 -21.82 -46.87 -20.60
CA SER A 319 -21.92 -47.95 -19.64
C SER A 319 -21.25 -47.49 -18.34
N PHE A 320 -21.92 -47.68 -17.21
CA PHE A 320 -21.33 -47.51 -15.89
C PHE A 320 -19.90 -48.05 -15.87
N SER A 321 -18.95 -47.20 -15.48
CA SER A 321 -17.56 -47.61 -15.30
C SER A 321 -17.20 -47.56 -13.81
N SER A 322 -16.27 -48.41 -13.40
CA SER A 322 -15.73 -48.42 -12.03
C SER A 322 -14.68 -47.33 -11.81
N THR A 323 -14.40 -46.52 -12.82
CA THR A 323 -13.36 -45.48 -12.81
C THR A 323 -13.99 -44.09 -12.92
N PRO A 324 -13.42 -43.06 -12.28
CA PRO A 324 -13.92 -41.70 -12.46
C PRO A 324 -13.73 -41.24 -13.92
N ASN A 325 -14.57 -40.31 -14.36
CA ASN A 325 -14.49 -39.71 -15.69
C ASN A 325 -13.16 -38.96 -15.88
N GLU A 326 -12.63 -38.98 -17.11
CA GLU A 326 -11.33 -38.35 -17.44
C GLU A 326 -11.29 -36.85 -17.14
N PHE A 327 -12.37 -36.13 -17.38
CA PHE A 327 -12.44 -34.70 -17.08
C PHE A 327 -12.39 -34.41 -15.56
N VAL A 328 -12.86 -35.35 -14.73
CA VAL A 328 -12.81 -35.26 -13.26
C VAL A 328 -11.43 -35.62 -12.75
N THR A 329 -10.84 -36.71 -13.26
CA THR A 329 -9.47 -37.09 -12.90
C THR A 329 -8.46 -36.03 -13.32
N SER A 330 -8.63 -35.43 -14.50
CA SER A 330 -7.82 -34.32 -14.97
C SER A 330 -7.89 -33.11 -14.03
N ALA A 331 -9.09 -32.73 -13.57
CA ALA A 331 -9.27 -31.65 -12.61
C ALA A 331 -8.57 -31.94 -11.27
N GLY A 332 -8.72 -33.16 -10.73
CA GLY A 332 -8.06 -33.59 -9.50
C GLY A 332 -6.54 -33.60 -9.61
N VAL A 333 -5.98 -34.17 -10.68
CA VAL A 333 -4.54 -34.19 -10.94
C VAL A 333 -3.98 -32.78 -11.13
N ALA A 334 -4.70 -31.91 -11.85
CA ALA A 334 -4.29 -30.53 -12.05
C ALA A 334 -4.26 -29.75 -10.73
N LEU A 335 -5.22 -29.99 -9.83
CA LEU A 335 -5.25 -29.37 -8.50
C LEU A 335 -4.08 -29.84 -7.62
N LEU A 336 -3.76 -31.15 -7.63
CA LEU A 336 -2.59 -31.69 -6.95
C LEU A 336 -1.28 -31.10 -7.51
N SER A 337 -1.20 -30.93 -8.83
CA SER A 337 -0.05 -30.29 -9.49
C SER A 337 0.09 -28.82 -9.09
N LEU A 338 -1.02 -28.08 -9.01
CA LEU A 338 -1.04 -26.70 -8.57
C LEU A 338 -0.52 -26.56 -7.14
N ALA A 339 -0.92 -27.45 -6.22
CA ALA A 339 -0.42 -27.47 -4.86
C ALA A 339 1.12 -27.62 -4.83
N HIS A 340 1.66 -28.51 -5.65
CA HIS A 340 3.11 -28.67 -5.78
C HIS A 340 3.79 -27.41 -6.32
N GLN A 341 3.24 -26.78 -7.36
CA GLN A 341 3.80 -25.54 -7.93
C GLN A 341 3.79 -24.38 -6.94
N LEU A 342 2.72 -24.28 -6.13
CA LEU A 342 2.55 -23.20 -5.16
C LEU A 342 3.35 -23.43 -3.86
N SER A 343 3.88 -24.63 -3.62
CA SER A 343 4.67 -24.95 -2.42
C SER A 343 5.86 -24.02 -2.20
N ALA A 344 6.45 -23.51 -3.29
CA ALA A 344 7.56 -22.55 -3.26
C ALA A 344 7.19 -21.22 -2.57
N TYR A 345 5.89 -20.89 -2.49
CA TYR A 345 5.39 -19.64 -1.90
C TYR A 345 4.80 -19.82 -0.50
N SER A 346 4.79 -21.03 0.06
CA SER A 346 4.15 -21.38 1.33
C SER A 346 4.42 -20.37 2.46
N HIS A 347 5.66 -19.89 2.55
CA HIS A 347 6.13 -18.97 3.59
C HIS A 347 6.41 -17.54 3.07
N ASP A 348 5.88 -17.16 1.90
CA ASP A 348 6.07 -15.81 1.35
C ASP A 348 5.24 -14.79 2.15
N SER A 349 5.93 -14.02 2.99
CA SER A 349 5.33 -13.02 3.90
C SER A 349 4.54 -11.93 3.18
N ASN A 350 4.98 -11.51 1.99
CA ASN A 350 4.28 -10.48 1.23
C ASN A 350 2.97 -11.04 0.69
N MET A 351 3.01 -12.22 0.07
CA MET A 351 1.79 -12.88 -0.40
C MET A 351 0.82 -13.14 0.76
N ALA A 352 1.30 -13.66 1.90
CA ALA A 352 0.48 -13.84 3.09
C ALA A 352 -0.22 -12.53 3.52
N THR A 353 0.51 -11.41 3.53
CA THR A 353 -0.04 -10.08 3.84
C THR A 353 -1.10 -9.64 2.82
N ALA A 354 -0.86 -9.84 1.53
CA ALA A 354 -1.83 -9.54 0.48
C ALA A 354 -3.12 -10.35 0.64
N LEU A 355 -2.99 -11.65 0.90
CA LEU A 355 -4.11 -12.58 1.07
C LEU A 355 -4.91 -12.29 2.34
N ALA A 356 -4.23 -12.00 3.46
CA ALA A 356 -4.86 -11.62 4.72
C ALA A 356 -5.70 -10.35 4.55
N ALA A 357 -5.10 -9.30 3.94
CA ALA A 357 -5.77 -8.04 3.66
C ALA A 357 -6.96 -8.19 2.70
N ALA A 358 -6.86 -9.06 1.69
CA ALA A 358 -7.95 -9.31 0.76
C ALA A 358 -9.12 -10.06 1.41
N SER A 359 -8.81 -11.06 2.24
CA SER A 359 -9.78 -11.95 2.89
C SER A 359 -10.36 -11.39 4.19
N LYS A 360 -9.80 -10.27 4.69
CA LYS A 360 -10.14 -9.69 6.00
C LYS A 360 -9.89 -10.67 7.16
N VAL A 361 -8.85 -11.48 7.06
CA VAL A 361 -8.36 -12.32 8.16
C VAL A 361 -7.14 -11.67 8.79
N GLU A 362 -6.84 -12.01 10.04
CA GLU A 362 -5.73 -11.43 10.78
C GLU A 362 -4.37 -11.83 10.18
N TYR A 363 -4.21 -13.09 9.81
CA TYR A 363 -3.00 -13.62 9.19
C TYR A 363 -3.32 -14.82 8.29
N VAL A 364 -2.37 -15.19 7.43
CA VAL A 364 -2.39 -16.40 6.61
C VAL A 364 -1.07 -17.14 6.87
N ASP A 365 -1.13 -18.30 7.53
CA ASP A 365 0.07 -19.06 7.92
C ASP A 365 0.70 -19.79 6.73
N ASP A 366 -0.13 -20.40 5.88
CA ASP A 366 0.32 -21.13 4.70
C ASP A 366 -0.39 -20.59 3.45
N VAL A 367 0.40 -19.89 2.63
CA VAL A 367 -0.03 -19.31 1.35
C VAL A 367 -0.45 -20.40 0.38
N THR A 368 0.24 -21.55 0.37
CA THR A 368 -0.06 -22.66 -0.54
C THR A 368 -1.42 -23.26 -0.22
N SER A 369 -1.66 -23.63 1.03
CA SER A 369 -2.95 -24.15 1.48
C SER A 369 -4.09 -23.18 1.20
N TRP A 370 -3.88 -21.87 1.39
CA TRP A 370 -4.91 -20.87 1.09
C TRP A 370 -5.32 -20.88 -0.39
N TRP A 371 -4.35 -20.89 -1.31
CA TRP A 371 -4.64 -20.94 -2.74
C TRP A 371 -5.30 -22.24 -3.17
N VAL A 372 -4.79 -23.37 -2.67
CA VAL A 372 -5.34 -24.70 -2.94
C VAL A 372 -6.79 -24.77 -2.46
N GLN A 373 -7.10 -24.26 -1.26
CA GLN A 373 -8.47 -24.21 -0.75
C GLN A 373 -9.40 -23.39 -1.66
N LYS A 374 -8.95 -22.23 -2.18
CA LYS A 374 -9.78 -21.42 -3.10
C LYS A 374 -9.98 -22.07 -4.45
N CYS A 375 -8.97 -22.74 -4.98
CA CYS A 375 -9.08 -23.46 -6.25
C CYS A 375 -9.92 -24.74 -6.11
N ALA A 376 -9.78 -25.46 -4.99
CA ALA A 376 -10.61 -26.62 -4.66
C ALA A 376 -12.09 -26.24 -4.55
N ALA A 377 -12.41 -25.12 -3.92
CA ALA A 377 -13.78 -24.60 -3.87
C ALA A 377 -14.36 -24.37 -5.29
N ALA A 378 -13.58 -23.79 -6.21
CA ALA A 378 -14.02 -23.60 -7.60
C ALA A 378 -14.26 -24.94 -8.34
N VAL A 379 -13.43 -25.95 -8.08
CA VAL A 379 -13.64 -27.31 -8.63
C VAL A 379 -14.92 -27.93 -8.06
N GLN A 380 -15.14 -27.80 -6.74
CA GLN A 380 -16.37 -28.27 -6.08
C GLN A 380 -17.61 -27.59 -6.65
N ASP A 381 -17.62 -26.25 -6.71
CA ASP A 381 -18.72 -25.46 -7.29
C ASP A 381 -19.04 -25.90 -8.72
N CYS A 382 -18.02 -26.03 -9.57
CA CYS A 382 -18.19 -26.47 -10.95
C CYS A 382 -18.82 -27.88 -11.05
N PHE A 383 -18.38 -28.80 -10.19
CA PHE A 383 -18.95 -30.14 -10.14
C PHE A 383 -20.41 -30.12 -9.65
N ILE A 384 -20.70 -29.41 -8.56
CA ILE A 384 -22.05 -29.26 -8.00
C ILE A 384 -23.01 -28.69 -9.05
N ASP A 385 -22.65 -27.58 -9.68
CA ASP A 385 -23.47 -26.87 -10.67
C ASP A 385 -23.68 -27.69 -11.95
N GLY A 386 -22.63 -28.40 -12.38
CA GLY A 386 -22.66 -29.22 -13.58
C GLY A 386 -23.48 -30.50 -13.40
N VAL A 387 -23.42 -31.13 -12.23
CA VAL A 387 -24.23 -32.32 -11.90
C VAL A 387 -25.71 -31.94 -11.73
N GLY A 388 -25.98 -30.88 -10.96
CA GLY A 388 -27.33 -30.42 -10.65
C GLY A 388 -28.12 -31.38 -9.75
N GLU A 389 -29.45 -31.43 -9.92
CA GLU A 389 -30.32 -32.20 -9.01
C GLU A 389 -30.21 -33.71 -9.22
N LEU A 390 -29.49 -34.38 -8.32
CA LEU A 390 -29.18 -35.82 -8.36
C LEU A 390 -30.41 -36.73 -8.50
N LYS A 391 -31.53 -36.39 -7.84
CA LYS A 391 -32.77 -37.20 -7.84
C LYS A 391 -33.46 -37.26 -9.21
N THR A 392 -33.13 -36.32 -10.10
CA THR A 392 -33.69 -36.25 -11.46
C THR A 392 -32.81 -36.95 -12.51
N LEU A 393 -31.63 -37.44 -12.10
CA LEU A 393 -30.67 -38.04 -13.01
C LEU A 393 -31.02 -39.50 -13.35
N PRO A 394 -30.73 -39.95 -14.58
CA PRO A 394 -30.74 -41.37 -14.90
C PRO A 394 -29.81 -42.16 -13.97
N ALA A 395 -30.24 -43.33 -13.53
CA ALA A 395 -29.52 -44.13 -12.53
C ALA A 395 -28.07 -44.47 -12.93
N SER A 396 -27.79 -44.68 -14.22
CA SER A 396 -26.42 -44.93 -14.71
C SER A 396 -25.52 -43.70 -14.56
N LEU A 397 -26.06 -42.50 -14.82
CA LEU A 397 -25.33 -41.25 -14.72
C LEU A 397 -25.13 -40.84 -13.25
N ALA A 398 -26.17 -40.98 -12.42
CA ALA A 398 -26.06 -40.76 -10.98
C ALA A 398 -25.00 -41.67 -10.35
N ARG A 399 -24.95 -42.95 -10.76
CA ARG A 399 -23.92 -43.89 -10.29
C ARG A 399 -22.52 -43.50 -10.79
N GLN A 400 -22.36 -43.02 -12.01
CA GLN A 400 -21.05 -42.54 -12.47
C GLN A 400 -20.61 -41.28 -11.70
N PHE A 401 -21.51 -40.31 -11.48
CA PHE A 401 -21.18 -39.13 -10.67
C PHE A 401 -20.89 -39.46 -9.20
N SER A 402 -21.43 -40.55 -8.64
CA SER A 402 -21.00 -40.99 -7.31
C SER A 402 -19.55 -41.48 -7.27
N VAL A 403 -19.06 -42.09 -8.35
CA VAL A 403 -17.65 -42.50 -8.47
C VAL A 403 -16.75 -41.25 -8.60
N ASP A 404 -17.18 -40.30 -9.44
CA ASP A 404 -16.51 -39.02 -9.62
C ASP A 404 -16.44 -38.22 -8.32
N TYR A 405 -17.54 -38.18 -7.56
CA TYR A 405 -17.63 -37.55 -6.26
C TYR A 405 -16.63 -38.16 -5.26
N VAL A 406 -16.60 -39.49 -5.13
CA VAL A 406 -15.69 -40.16 -4.19
C VAL A 406 -14.23 -39.85 -4.52
N TYR A 407 -13.87 -39.88 -5.80
CA TYR A 407 -12.52 -39.52 -6.22
C TYR A 407 -12.16 -38.07 -5.87
N LEU A 408 -13.05 -37.10 -6.17
CA LEU A 408 -12.79 -35.70 -5.83
C LEU A 408 -12.72 -35.50 -4.31
N ALA A 409 -13.58 -36.17 -3.54
CA ALA A 409 -13.56 -36.13 -2.08
C ALA A 409 -12.22 -36.64 -1.53
N ASP A 410 -11.70 -37.76 -2.04
CA ASP A 410 -10.38 -38.29 -1.67
C ASP A 410 -9.26 -37.28 -2.02
N VAL A 411 -9.32 -36.65 -3.20
CA VAL A 411 -8.35 -35.60 -3.59
C VAL A 411 -8.41 -34.39 -2.65
N PHE A 412 -9.60 -33.95 -2.25
CA PHE A 412 -9.76 -32.83 -1.32
C PHE A 412 -9.29 -33.18 0.10
N GLU A 413 -9.49 -34.43 0.53
CA GLU A 413 -8.97 -34.96 1.80
C GLU A 413 -7.43 -34.98 1.79
N ASP A 414 -6.82 -35.50 0.73
CA ASP A 414 -5.36 -35.55 0.55
C ASP A 414 -4.72 -34.14 0.56
N LEU A 415 -5.44 -33.14 0.03
CA LEU A 415 -5.01 -31.74 0.03
C LEU A 415 -5.35 -30.99 1.33
N GLY A 416 -6.03 -31.64 2.28
CA GLY A 416 -6.46 -31.01 3.54
C GLY A 416 -7.47 -29.87 3.36
N THR A 417 -8.23 -29.89 2.26
CA THR A 417 -9.22 -28.82 1.96
C THR A 417 -10.58 -29.14 2.54
N ALA A 418 -11.23 -28.13 3.12
CA ALA A 418 -12.58 -28.28 3.63
C ALA A 418 -13.61 -28.36 2.49
N PRO A 419 -14.55 -29.32 2.52
CA PRO A 419 -15.64 -29.39 1.56
C PRO A 419 -16.61 -28.21 1.74
N LEU A 420 -17.22 -27.79 0.65
CA LEU A 420 -18.34 -26.85 0.66
C LEU A 420 -19.59 -27.54 1.23
N PRO A 421 -20.46 -26.83 1.95
CA PRO A 421 -21.68 -27.41 2.51
C PRO A 421 -22.55 -28.13 1.49
N GLU A 422 -22.64 -27.59 0.27
CA GLU A 422 -23.37 -28.16 -0.85
C GLU A 422 -22.72 -29.44 -1.39
N PHE A 423 -21.38 -29.50 -1.37
CA PHE A 423 -20.62 -30.70 -1.73
C PHE A 423 -20.87 -31.83 -0.72
N ASP A 424 -20.93 -31.50 0.57
CA ASP A 424 -21.30 -32.45 1.62
C ASP A 424 -22.76 -32.91 1.51
N GLN A 425 -23.69 -32.01 1.19
CA GLN A 425 -25.10 -32.38 0.95
C GLN A 425 -25.25 -33.36 -0.22
N MET A 426 -24.46 -33.20 -1.29
CA MET A 426 -24.45 -34.17 -2.39
C MET A 426 -24.08 -35.58 -1.91
N ARG A 427 -23.16 -35.70 -0.95
CA ARG A 427 -22.80 -36.98 -0.32
C ARG A 427 -24.01 -37.66 0.31
N ASP A 428 -24.76 -36.90 1.11
CA ASP A 428 -25.93 -37.43 1.82
C ASP A 428 -26.99 -37.90 0.82
N VAL A 429 -27.21 -37.15 -0.26
CA VAL A 429 -28.12 -37.56 -1.33
C VAL A 429 -27.63 -38.82 -2.05
N PHE A 430 -26.33 -38.96 -2.32
CA PHE A 430 -25.78 -40.20 -2.88
C PHE A 430 -25.93 -41.40 -1.93
N ILE A 431 -25.85 -41.18 -0.61
CA ILE A 431 -26.11 -42.22 0.40
C ILE A 431 -27.60 -42.59 0.42
N GLU A 432 -28.51 -41.60 0.41
CA GLU A 432 -29.96 -41.81 0.34
C GLU A 432 -30.36 -42.65 -0.89
N LEU A 433 -29.74 -42.37 -2.03
CA LEU A 433 -29.99 -43.08 -3.30
C LEU A 433 -29.27 -44.45 -3.37
N GLY A 434 -28.50 -44.81 -2.34
CA GLY A 434 -27.81 -46.10 -2.25
C GLY A 434 -26.59 -46.24 -3.17
N TYR A 435 -26.02 -45.13 -3.64
CA TYR A 435 -24.83 -45.13 -4.50
C TYR A 435 -23.51 -45.09 -3.69
N ILE A 436 -23.54 -44.54 -2.49
CA ILE A 436 -22.39 -44.51 -1.57
C ILE A 436 -22.76 -45.20 -0.27
N THR A 437 -21.87 -46.05 0.24
CA THR A 437 -22.02 -46.69 1.55
C THR A 437 -21.62 -45.71 2.64
N LYS A 438 -22.46 -45.58 3.68
CA LYS A 438 -22.14 -44.77 4.87
C LYS A 438 -20.91 -45.37 5.56
N ARG A 439 -19.76 -44.69 5.46
CA ARG A 439 -18.55 -45.01 6.23
C ARG A 439 -18.72 -44.63 7.68
#